data_AF-A0A2G9TEM6-F1
#
_entry.id   AF-A0A2G9TEM6-F1
#
_cell.length_a   1.000
_cell.length_b   1.000
_cell.length_c   1.000
_cell.angle_alpha   90.00
_cell.angle_beta   90.00
_cell.angle_gamma   90.00
#
_symmetry.space_group_name_H-M   'P 1'
#
loop_
_entity.id
_entity.type
_entity.pdbx_description
1 polymer ?
#
loop_
_entity_poly.entity_id
_entity_poly.type
_entity_poly.pdbx_seq_one_letter_code
_entity_poly.pdbx_strand_id
1 'polypeptide(L)' 'IKSRKRDWMVNFMYLTSAHLILYKDEKSAEKHGNHYAAPRGVCDLKGASVSWLVMEKEKRKRKIIQ' A
#
# COMPACT_ATOMS: atom_id res chain seq x y z
N ILE A 1 11.32 -7.12 -23.53
CA ILE A 1 10.95 -7.32 -22.10
C ILE A 1 9.42 -7.34 -22.03
N LYS A 2 8.79 -8.51 -21.88
CA LYS A 2 7.32 -8.61 -21.75
C LYS A 2 6.91 -7.84 -20.49
N SER A 3 6.10 -6.80 -20.64
CA SER A 3 5.55 -6.04 -19.51
C SER A 3 4.75 -7.02 -18.64
N ARG A 4 5.25 -7.32 -17.43
CA ARG A 4 4.39 -7.93 -16.42
C ARG A 4 3.24 -6.96 -16.21
N LYS A 5 2.01 -7.38 -16.50
CA LYS A 5 0.81 -6.64 -16.14
C LYS A 5 0.90 -6.32 -14.65
N ARG A 6 0.92 -5.04 -14.31
CA ARG A 6 0.81 -4.58 -12.93
C ARG A 6 -0.67 -4.50 -12.63
N ASP A 7 -1.14 -5.45 -11.82
CA ASP A 7 -2.51 -5.49 -11.39
C ASP A 7 -2.60 -4.95 -9.95
N TRP A 8 -3.62 -4.14 -9.70
CA TRP A 8 -3.94 -3.69 -8.35
C TRP A 8 -4.49 -4.86 -7.55
N MET A 9 -4.01 -5.02 -6.32
CA MET A 9 -4.45 -6.07 -5.42
C MET A 9 -5.06 -5.45 -4.16
N VAL A 10 -6.23 -5.95 -3.79
CA VAL A 10 -6.85 -5.63 -2.51
C VAL A 10 -6.22 -6.53 -1.43
N ASN A 11 -5.78 -5.93 -0.33
CA ASN A 11 -5.20 -6.63 0.81
C ASN A 11 -5.65 -5.95 2.10
N PHE A 12 -5.68 -6.71 3.19
CA PHE A 12 -5.73 -6.13 4.53
C PHE A 12 -4.31 -5.73 4.92
N MET A 13 -4.12 -4.53 5.45
CA MET A 13 -2.79 -3.98 5.70
C MET A 13 -2.61 -3.62 7.17
N TYR A 14 -1.43 -3.93 7.70
CA TYR A 14 -1.02 -3.52 9.03
C TYR A 14 0.24 -2.66 8.92
N LEU A 15 0.17 -1.44 9.49
CA LEU A 15 1.26 -0.48 9.48
C LEU A 15 1.98 -0.51 10.83
N THR A 16 3.29 -0.65 10.79
CA THR A 16 4.20 -0.47 11.93
C THR A 16 5.05 0.78 11.71
N SER A 17 5.91 1.12 12.67
CA SER A 17 6.84 2.25 12.53
C SER A 17 7.86 2.08 11.39
N ALA A 18 8.15 0.85 10.96
CA ALA A 18 9.17 0.55 9.95
C ALA A 18 8.66 -0.25 8.75
N HIS A 19 7.51 -0.91 8.86
CA HIS A 19 7.03 -1.85 7.84
C HIS A 19 5.54 -1.69 7.54
N LEU A 20 5.19 -1.89 6.28
CA LEU A 20 3.82 -2.16 5.83
C LEU A 20 3.69 -3.66 5.55
N ILE A 21 2.80 -4.34 6.29
CA ILE A 21 2.60 -5.78 6.21
C ILE A 21 1.27 -6.05 5.50
N LEU A 22 1.29 -6.94 4.50
CA LEU A 22 0.14 -7.26 3.66
C LEU A 22 -0.41 -8.64 4.03
N TYR A 23 -1.66 -8.69 4.44
CA TYR A 23 -2.42 -9.90 4.75
C TYR A 23 -3.51 -10.14 3.69
N LYS A 24 -3.99 -11.40 3.62
CA LYS A 24 -5.04 -11.78 2.66
C LYS A 24 -6.35 -11.06 2.97
N ASP A 25 -6.72 -11.05 4.23
CA ASP A 25 -7.96 -10.53 4.80
C ASP A 25 -7.74 -10.17 6.28
N GLU A 26 -8.74 -9.55 6.90
CA GLU A 26 -8.71 -9.13 8.31
C GLU A 26 -8.43 -10.32 9.25
N LYS A 27 -9.11 -11.45 9.03
CA LYS A 27 -8.93 -12.68 9.83
C LYS A 27 -7.49 -13.18 9.81
N SER A 28 -6.80 -13.09 8.67
CA SER A 28 -5.39 -13.49 8.56
C SER A 28 -4.42 -12.54 9.27
N ALA A 29 -4.85 -11.31 9.58
CA ALA A 29 -4.10 -10.36 10.39
C ALA A 29 -4.37 -10.50 11.90
N GLU A 30 -5.33 -11.34 12.30
CA GLU A 30 -5.59 -11.64 13.71
C GLU A 30 -4.56 -12.63 14.26
N LYS A 31 -4.11 -12.36 15.49
CA LYS A 31 -3.17 -13.23 16.20
C LYS A 31 -3.89 -14.49 16.68
N HIS A 32 -3.40 -15.65 16.27
CA HIS A 32 -3.89 -16.94 16.74
C HIS A 32 -2.84 -17.56 17.67
N GLY A 33 -3.10 -17.52 18.99
CA GLY A 33 -2.11 -17.89 20.00
C GLY A 33 -0.93 -16.94 19.99
N ASN A 34 0.27 -17.45 19.69
CA ASN A 34 1.51 -16.67 19.61
C ASN A 34 1.90 -16.27 18.18
N HIS A 35 1.16 -16.68 17.16
CA HIS A 35 1.54 -16.49 15.75
C HIS A 35 0.45 -15.78 14.95
N TYR A 36 0.88 -14.99 13.97
CA TYR A 36 0.02 -14.50 12.89
C TYR A 36 0.05 -15.49 11.73
N ALA A 37 -0.92 -15.42 10.83
CA ALA A 37 -0.80 -16.10 9.56
C ALA A 37 0.40 -15.54 8.77
N ALA A 38 0.92 -16.31 7.82
CA ALA A 38 2.00 -15.82 6.96
C ALA A 38 1.52 -14.61 6.12
N PRO A 39 2.22 -13.47 6.15
CA PRO A 39 1.86 -12.32 5.32
C PRO A 39 2.11 -12.62 3.85
N ARG A 40 1.31 -12.02 2.97
CA ARG A 40 1.53 -12.02 1.51
C ARG A 40 2.78 -11.25 1.12
N GLY A 41 3.15 -10.26 1.91
CA GLY A 41 4.33 -9.45 1.67
C GLY A 41 4.60 -8.49 2.82
N VAL A 42 5.85 -8.03 2.89
CA VAL A 42 6.32 -7.02 3.85
C VAL A 42 7.14 -6.01 3.08
N CYS A 43 6.82 -4.74 3.24
CA CYS A 43 7.57 -3.62 2.65
C CYS A 43 8.30 -2.88 3.77
N ASP A 44 9.63 -2.71 3.63
CA ASP A 44 10.39 -1.76 4.43
C ASP A 44 10.03 -0.32 4.02
N LEU A 45 9.77 0.53 5.01
CA LEU A 45 9.38 1.93 4.82
C LEU A 45 10.52 2.91 5.06
N LYS A 46 11.75 2.44 5.30
CA LYS A 46 12.91 3.31 5.47
C LYS A 46 13.11 4.20 4.23
N GLY A 47 12.95 5.51 4.42
CA GLY A 47 13.07 6.50 3.35
C GLY A 47 11.88 6.54 2.39
N ALA A 48 10.78 5.85 2.69
CA ALA A 48 9.56 5.93 1.90
C ALA A 48 8.84 7.26 2.13
N SER A 49 8.17 7.75 1.08
CA SER A 49 7.34 8.95 1.12
C SER A 49 5.93 8.63 0.63
N VAL A 50 4.92 9.24 1.24
CA VAL A 50 3.52 9.13 0.81
C VAL A 50 3.15 10.36 0.01
N SER A 51 2.57 10.17 -1.18
CA SER A 51 2.06 11.25 -2.01
C SER A 51 0.71 10.86 -2.60
N TRP A 52 -0.20 11.83 -2.70
CA TRP A 52 -1.40 11.67 -3.50
C TRP A 52 -1.02 11.53 -4.98
N LEU A 53 -1.54 10.49 -5.63
CA LEU A 53 -1.38 10.34 -7.08
C LEU A 53 -2.25 11.40 -7.76
N VAL A 54 -1.68 12.56 -8.06
CA VAL A 54 -2.33 13.55 -8.90
C VAL A 54 -2.18 13.08 -10.34
N MET A 55 -3.23 12.48 -10.90
CA MET A 55 -3.26 12.20 -12.32
C MET A 55 -3.14 13.54 -13.07
N GLU A 56 -2.29 13.61 -14.09
CA GLU A 56 -2.03 14.81 -14.91
C GLU A 56 -3.30 15.56 -15.34
N LYS A 57 -4.43 14.85 -15.51
CA LYS A 57 -5.74 15.44 -15.83
C LYS A 57 -6.29 16.43 -14.78
N GLU A 58 -5.93 16.30 -13.50
CA GLU A 58 -6.43 17.21 -12.45
C GLU A 58 -5.61 18.48 -12.28
N LYS A 59 -4.34 18.50 -12.73
CA LYS A 59 -3.48 19.69 -12.65
C LYS A 59 -4.02 20.87 -13.46
N ARG A 60 -4.81 20.61 -14.52
CA ARG A 60 -5.42 21.65 -15.37
C ARG A 60 -6.52 22.48 -14.69
N LYS A 61 -7.03 22.09 -13.52
CA LYS A 61 -8.18 22.77 -12.87
C LYS A 61 -7.78 23.82 -11.83
N ARG A 62 -6.53 23.90 -11.39
CA ARG A 62 -6.09 24.96 -10.48
C ARG A 62 -5.68 26.19 -11.29
N LYS A 63 -6.67 26.96 -11.76
CA LYS A 63 -6.41 28.36 -12.15
C LYS A 63 -6.21 29.15 -10.86
N ILE A 64 -5.02 29.70 -10.68
CA ILE A 64 -4.75 30.75 -9.70
C ILE A 64 -5.65 31.94 -10.09
N ILE A 65 -6.53 32.34 -9.19
CA ILE A 65 -7.24 33.63 -9.29
C ILE A 65 -6.26 34.66 -8.71
N GLN A 66 -5.85 35.63 -9.55
CA GLN A 66 -5.07 36.80 -9.13
C GLN A 66 -5.95 37.80 -8.38
#